data_AF-A0A379VZ05-F1
#
_entry.id   AF-A0A379VZ05-F1
#
_cell.length_a   1.000
_cell.length_b   1.000
_cell.length_c   1.000
_cell.angle_alpha   90.00
_cell.angle_beta   90.00
_cell.angle_gamma   90.00
#
_symmetry.space_group_name_H-M   'P 1'
#
loop_
_entity.id
_entity.type
_entity.pdbx_description
1 polymer ?
#
loop_
_entity_poly.entity_id
_entity_poly.type
_entity_poly.pdbx_seq_one_letter_code
_entity_poly.pdbx_strand_id
1 'polypeptide(L)'
;MTWIVPAGKYQMAMNATLGKEVPVAGTYAPVDAHPQGITAVLLAPIDGLYNHETYTAGAIDVALFVLIIGGFLGVVNKTGAIDAGIERVTVKLNGKDEWMIPILMALFAAGGTIYGMAEESLPFYTLLVPVMMAARFDPLVAAATVLLGAGIGTLGSTINPFATVIAANAAGIPFYSGNADARTAVNCRLRTVRVLGNALCAQSPRHPELSIVADKMEENRAISLAIAPILCWSLRLPGNGCC
;
A
#
# COMPACT_ATOMS: atom_id res chain seq x y z
N MET A 1 -6.19 -1.88 30.07
CA MET A 1 -4.91 -2.22 30.75
C MET A 1 -4.86 -1.74 32.20
N THR A 2 -5.37 -0.53 32.54
CA THR A 2 -5.36 0.02 33.92
C THR A 2 -6.15 -0.77 34.97
N TRP A 3 -6.90 -1.79 34.57
CA TRP A 3 -7.62 -2.71 35.46
C TRP A 3 -6.70 -3.76 36.12
N ILE A 4 -5.56 -4.06 35.47
CA ILE A 4 -4.62 -5.12 35.89
C ILE A 4 -3.21 -4.54 36.03
N VAL A 5 -2.82 -3.65 35.12
CA VAL A 5 -1.51 -2.98 35.13
C VAL A 5 -1.64 -1.68 35.91
N PRO A 6 -0.88 -1.50 37.02
CA PRO A 6 -0.87 -0.24 37.77
C PRO A 6 -0.48 0.92 36.86
N ALA A 7 -1.24 2.01 36.94
CA ALA A 7 -0.85 3.23 36.26
C ALA A 7 0.41 3.78 36.92
N GLY A 8 1.36 4.26 36.14
CA GLY A 8 2.56 4.91 36.66
C GLY A 8 3.03 6.00 35.72
N LYS A 9 3.68 7.00 36.30
CA LYS A 9 4.26 8.13 35.57
C LYS A 9 5.72 8.28 35.97
N TYR A 10 6.56 8.62 35.00
CA TYR A 10 7.92 9.07 35.23
C TYR A 10 7.92 10.58 35.42
N GLN A 11 8.83 11.10 36.26
CA GLN A 11 9.09 12.53 36.26
C GLN A 11 9.79 12.89 34.96
N MET A 12 9.23 13.88 34.26
CA MET A 12 9.81 14.42 33.05
C MET A 12 10.75 15.57 33.44
N ALA A 13 11.99 15.54 32.95
CA ALA A 13 12.94 16.63 33.11
C ALA A 13 13.43 17.10 31.75
N MET A 14 13.69 18.40 31.61
CA MET A 14 14.22 18.98 30.39
C MET A 14 15.64 18.48 30.15
N ASN A 15 15.86 17.76 29.05
CA ASN A 15 17.19 17.37 28.63
C ASN A 15 17.77 18.45 27.71
N ALA A 16 18.73 19.23 28.22
CA ALA A 16 19.37 20.33 27.49
C ALA A 16 20.09 19.88 26.20
N THR A 17 20.47 18.59 26.10
CA THR A 17 21.13 18.03 24.91
C THR A 17 20.13 17.62 23.82
N LEU A 18 18.92 17.19 24.20
CA LEU A 18 17.87 16.79 23.25
C LEU A 18 16.83 17.89 22.99
N GLY A 19 16.83 18.97 23.78
CA GLY A 19 15.86 20.06 23.65
C GLY A 19 14.42 19.66 23.93
N LYS A 20 14.20 18.54 24.65
CA LYS A 20 12.88 18.02 24.99
C LYS A 20 12.86 17.40 26.38
N GLU A 21 11.66 17.30 26.94
CA GLU A 21 11.42 16.57 28.17
C GLU A 21 11.65 15.08 27.97
N VAL A 22 12.45 14.47 28.86
CA VAL A 22 12.72 13.04 28.88
C VAL A 22 12.37 12.46 30.26
N PRO A 23 11.89 11.21 30.33
CA PRO A 23 11.63 10.55 31.60
C PRO A 23 12.94 10.30 32.35
N VAL A 24 13.01 10.69 33.63
CA VAL A 24 14.18 10.46 34.48
C VAL A 24 14.18 9.01 34.97
N ALA A 25 15.27 8.28 34.68
CA ALA A 25 15.42 6.89 35.09
C ALA A 25 15.30 6.73 36.62
N GLY A 26 14.53 5.73 37.07
CA GLY A 26 14.31 5.48 38.49
C GLY A 26 13.23 6.32 39.17
N THR A 27 12.60 7.27 38.47
CA THR A 27 11.53 8.14 39.03
C THR A 27 10.13 7.63 38.80
N TYR A 28 9.98 6.33 38.51
CA TYR A 28 8.66 5.73 38.33
C TYR A 28 7.87 5.83 39.63
N ALA A 29 6.75 6.56 39.59
CA ALA A 29 5.81 6.63 40.69
C ALA A 29 4.47 6.03 40.24
N PRO A 30 3.87 5.12 41.03
CA PRO A 30 2.51 4.67 40.79
C PRO A 30 1.56 5.86 40.96
N VAL A 31 0.56 5.95 40.08
CA VAL A 31 -0.53 6.92 40.15
C VAL A 31 -1.84 6.17 40.29
N ASP A 32 -2.85 6.86 40.81
CA ASP A 32 -4.18 6.28 40.97
C ASP A 32 -4.69 5.70 39.65
N ALA A 33 -5.11 4.45 39.71
CA ALA A 33 -5.66 3.77 38.56
C ALA A 33 -6.99 4.42 38.18
N HIS A 34 -7.12 4.82 36.92
CA HIS A 34 -8.37 5.29 36.34
C HIS A 34 -8.90 4.20 35.40
N PRO A 35 -9.57 3.15 35.90
CA PRO A 35 -10.15 2.12 35.06
C PRO A 35 -11.28 2.74 34.22
N GLN A 36 -11.24 2.52 32.91
CA GLN A 36 -12.33 2.92 32.02
C GLN A 36 -13.58 2.11 32.34
N GLY A 37 -14.76 2.74 32.45
CA GLY A 37 -16.02 2.06 32.72
C GLY A 37 -16.41 1.09 31.60
N ILE A 38 -17.26 0.10 31.88
CA ILE A 38 -17.72 -0.90 30.89
C ILE A 38 -18.38 -0.21 29.68
N THR A 39 -19.16 0.85 29.92
CA THR A 39 -19.78 1.66 28.88
C THR A 39 -18.74 2.37 28.00
N ALA A 40 -17.70 2.94 28.60
CA ALA A 40 -16.59 3.57 27.88
C ALA A 40 -15.82 2.55 27.03
N VAL A 41 -15.65 1.31 27.52
CA VAL A 41 -15.02 0.23 26.74
C VAL A 41 -15.89 -0.17 25.53
N LEU A 42 -17.20 -0.24 25.70
CA LEU A 42 -18.13 -0.54 24.60
C LEU A 42 -18.24 0.62 23.58
N LEU A 43 -18.13 1.86 24.04
CA LEU A 43 -18.14 3.06 23.20
C LEU A 43 -16.78 3.35 22.53
N ALA A 44 -15.67 2.82 23.06
CA ALA A 44 -14.32 3.08 22.55
C ALA A 44 -14.13 2.87 21.03
N PRO A 45 -14.73 1.85 20.37
CA PRO A 45 -14.64 1.73 18.92
C PRO A 45 -15.38 2.84 18.17
N ILE A 46 -16.52 3.28 18.69
CA ILE A 46 -17.32 4.39 18.13
C ILE A 46 -16.52 5.68 18.29
N ASP A 47 -15.98 5.93 19.48
CA ASP A 47 -15.16 7.11 19.78
C ASP A 47 -13.82 7.14 19.05
N GLY A 48 -13.25 5.96 18.77
CA GLY A 48 -12.07 5.83 17.92
C GLY A 48 -12.35 6.18 16.46
N LEU A 49 -13.58 5.99 15.98
CA LEU A 49 -14.00 6.42 14.65
C LEU A 49 -14.31 7.92 14.63
N TYR A 50 -15.16 8.35 15.57
CA TYR A 50 -15.58 9.72 15.77
C TYR A 50 -15.89 9.94 17.25
N ASN A 51 -15.10 10.79 17.91
CA ASN A 51 -15.30 11.04 19.34
C ASN A 51 -16.56 11.89 19.53
N HIS A 52 -17.55 11.34 20.22
CA HIS A 52 -18.84 12.00 20.42
C HIS A 52 -18.80 13.16 21.42
N GLU A 53 -17.77 13.24 22.29
CA GLU A 53 -17.62 14.29 23.30
C GLU A 53 -16.82 15.49 22.77
N THR A 54 -15.68 15.25 22.12
CA THR A 54 -14.83 16.32 21.54
C THR A 54 -15.18 16.66 20.11
N TYR A 55 -16.12 15.94 19.46
CA TYR A 55 -16.50 16.10 18.06
C TYR A 55 -15.31 16.03 17.09
N THR A 56 -14.28 15.29 17.48
CA THR A 56 -13.03 15.13 16.73
C THR A 56 -13.10 13.90 15.85
N ALA A 57 -12.79 14.06 14.57
CA ALA A 57 -12.60 12.96 13.63
C ALA A 57 -11.42 12.07 14.08
N GLY A 58 -11.67 10.78 14.24
CA GLY A 58 -10.67 9.75 14.47
C GLY A 58 -10.37 9.02 13.16
N ALA A 59 -10.75 7.75 13.08
CA ALA A 59 -10.56 6.94 11.88
C ALA A 59 -11.61 7.18 10.76
N ILE A 60 -12.58 8.09 10.96
CA ILE A 60 -13.69 8.31 10.02
C ILE A 60 -13.22 8.73 8.62
N ASP A 61 -12.15 9.53 8.52
CA ASP A 61 -11.62 10.01 7.25
C ASP A 61 -11.09 8.86 6.38
N VAL A 62 -10.44 7.88 7.02
CA VAL A 62 -9.93 6.66 6.35
C VAL A 62 -11.08 5.77 5.91
N ALA A 63 -12.06 5.57 6.79
CA ALA A 63 -13.23 4.72 6.47
C ALA A 63 -14.03 5.26 5.29
N LEU A 64 -14.29 6.58 5.26
CA LEU A 64 -14.96 7.24 4.14
C LEU A 64 -14.15 7.15 2.85
N PHE A 65 -12.83 7.33 2.93
CA PHE A 65 -11.95 7.20 1.76
C PHE A 65 -12.02 5.81 1.12
N VAL A 66 -11.92 4.75 1.92
CA VAL A 66 -12.03 3.36 1.44
C VAL A 66 -13.40 3.10 0.82
N LEU A 67 -14.47 3.60 1.44
CA LEU A 67 -15.84 3.43 0.92
C LEU A 67 -16.02 4.15 -0.42
N ILE A 68 -15.49 5.36 -0.58
CA ILE A 68 -15.53 6.11 -1.83
C ILE A 68 -14.73 5.40 -2.93
N ILE A 69 -13.51 4.91 -2.64
CA ILE A 69 -12.71 4.16 -3.61
C ILE A 69 -13.41 2.85 -4.02
N GLY A 70 -13.96 2.11 -3.06
CA GLY A 70 -14.73 0.90 -3.33
C GLY A 70 -15.94 1.18 -4.22
N GLY A 71 -16.67 2.27 -3.95
CA GLY A 71 -17.79 2.73 -4.78
C GLY A 71 -17.36 3.13 -6.20
N PHE A 72 -16.27 3.89 -6.32
CA PHE A 72 -15.69 4.29 -7.60
C PHE A 72 -15.30 3.06 -8.43
N LEU A 73 -14.58 2.10 -7.85
CA LEU A 73 -14.17 0.89 -8.55
C LEU A 73 -15.36 0.00 -8.92
N GLY A 74 -16.40 -0.05 -8.08
CA GLY A 74 -17.66 -0.71 -8.44
C GLY A 74 -18.31 -0.09 -9.68
N VAL A 75 -18.32 1.24 -9.78
CA VAL A 75 -18.82 1.95 -10.97
C VAL A 75 -17.94 1.70 -12.19
N VAL A 76 -16.61 1.82 -12.06
CA VAL A 76 -15.65 1.64 -13.15
C VAL A 76 -15.65 0.20 -13.68
N ASN A 77 -15.79 -0.81 -12.80
CA ASN A 77 -15.97 -2.20 -13.21
C ASN A 77 -17.27 -2.38 -14.00
N LYS A 78 -18.36 -1.74 -13.56
CA LYS A 78 -19.67 -1.85 -14.24
C LYS A 78 -19.68 -1.14 -15.60
N THR A 79 -18.88 -0.10 -15.80
CA THR A 79 -18.80 0.61 -17.09
C THR A 79 -17.92 -0.09 -18.12
N GLY A 80 -17.18 -1.15 -17.74
CA GLY A 80 -16.19 -1.80 -18.62
C GLY A 80 -15.01 -0.89 -18.99
N ALA A 81 -14.87 0.27 -18.32
CA ALA A 81 -13.77 1.21 -18.58
C ALA A 81 -12.42 0.59 -18.23
N ILE A 82 -12.41 -0.32 -17.25
CA ILE A 82 -11.26 -1.15 -16.93
C ILE A 82 -10.88 -2.02 -18.12
N ASP A 83 -11.81 -2.83 -18.64
CA ASP A 83 -11.56 -3.75 -19.76
C ASP A 83 -11.04 -3.00 -21.00
N ALA A 84 -11.67 -1.87 -21.35
CA ALA A 84 -11.23 -1.00 -22.44
C ALA A 84 -9.85 -0.35 -22.18
N GLY A 85 -9.51 -0.09 -20.91
CA GLY A 85 -8.19 0.39 -20.50
C GLY A 85 -7.11 -0.68 -20.66
N ILE A 86 -7.38 -1.91 -20.22
CA ILE A 86 -6.50 -3.08 -20.40
C ILE A 86 -6.18 -3.24 -21.88
N GLU A 87 -7.24 -3.30 -22.68
CA GLU A 87 -7.20 -3.45 -24.12
C GLU A 87 -6.26 -2.43 -24.79
N ARG A 88 -6.42 -1.16 -24.45
CA ARG A 88 -5.63 -0.06 -25.02
C ARG A 88 -4.18 -0.09 -24.59
N VAL A 89 -3.90 -0.52 -23.36
CA VAL A 89 -2.56 -0.67 -22.82
C VAL A 89 -1.85 -1.84 -23.47
N THR A 90 -2.49 -3.01 -23.59
CA THR A 90 -1.92 -4.19 -24.24
C THR A 90 -1.55 -3.92 -25.70
N VAL A 91 -2.38 -3.19 -26.47
CA VAL A 91 -2.04 -2.83 -27.85
C VAL A 91 -0.91 -1.81 -27.94
N LYS A 92 -0.87 -0.85 -27.01
CA LYS A 92 0.17 0.17 -26.99
C LYS A 92 1.51 -0.38 -26.51
N LEU A 93 1.50 -1.44 -25.71
CA LEU A 93 2.69 -2.10 -25.17
C LEU A 93 3.28 -3.15 -26.09
N ASN A 94 2.65 -3.47 -27.23
CA ASN A 94 3.10 -4.51 -28.16
C ASN A 94 4.60 -4.38 -28.50
N GLY A 95 5.42 -5.25 -27.90
CA GLY A 95 6.89 -5.28 -28.03
C GLY A 95 7.71 -4.55 -26.93
N LYS A 96 7.08 -4.04 -25.87
CA LYS A 96 7.74 -3.35 -24.73
C LYS A 96 7.23 -3.82 -23.35
N ASP A 97 6.73 -5.06 -23.29
CA ASP A 97 6.08 -5.65 -22.11
C ASP A 97 6.99 -5.61 -20.86
N GLU A 98 8.30 -5.72 -21.06
CA GLU A 98 9.35 -5.62 -20.04
C GLU A 98 9.28 -4.33 -19.21
N TRP A 99 8.82 -3.21 -19.79
CA TRP A 99 8.73 -1.93 -19.07
C TRP A 99 7.48 -1.80 -18.20
N MET A 100 6.50 -2.71 -18.31
CA MET A 100 5.25 -2.61 -17.57
C MET A 100 5.46 -2.81 -16.06
N ILE A 101 6.23 -3.83 -15.66
CA ILE A 101 6.53 -4.10 -14.24
C ILE A 101 7.19 -2.89 -13.55
N PRO A 102 8.29 -2.30 -14.04
CA PRO A 102 8.96 -1.20 -13.35
C PRO A 102 8.09 0.06 -13.27
N ILE A 103 7.26 0.33 -14.30
CA ILE A 103 6.32 1.47 -14.27
C ILE A 103 5.25 1.26 -13.20
N LEU A 104 4.61 0.08 -13.17
CA LEU A 104 3.58 -0.23 -12.19
C LEU A 104 4.17 -0.24 -10.76
N MET A 105 5.33 -0.89 -10.57
CA MET A 105 6.02 -0.88 -9.28
C MET A 105 6.35 0.55 -8.81
N ALA A 106 6.82 1.43 -9.70
CA ALA A 106 7.12 2.81 -9.36
C ALA A 106 5.86 3.59 -8.95
N LEU A 107 4.74 3.36 -9.65
CA LEU A 107 3.45 3.98 -9.34
C LEU A 107 2.93 3.55 -7.97
N PHE A 108 2.95 2.25 -7.66
CA PHE A 108 2.56 1.77 -6.33
C PHE A 108 3.54 2.21 -5.24
N ALA A 109 4.83 2.29 -5.53
CA ALA A 109 5.80 2.81 -4.58
C ALA A 109 5.61 4.31 -4.30
N ALA A 110 5.12 5.08 -5.28
CA ALA A 110 4.69 6.46 -5.07
C ALA A 110 3.41 6.53 -4.21
N GLY A 111 2.43 5.68 -4.45
CA GLY A 111 1.23 5.57 -3.59
C GLY A 111 1.57 5.20 -2.14
N GLY A 112 2.44 4.21 -1.94
CA GLY A 112 2.91 3.76 -0.63
C GLY A 112 3.71 4.82 0.14
N THR A 113 4.51 5.63 -0.55
CA THR A 113 5.35 6.63 0.14
C THR A 113 4.60 7.90 0.53
N ILE A 114 3.57 8.29 -0.24
CA ILE A 114 2.78 9.51 -0.05
C ILE A 114 1.65 9.24 0.94
N TYR A 115 0.83 8.24 0.68
CA TYR A 115 -0.37 7.97 1.47
C TYR A 115 -0.24 6.74 2.36
N GLY A 116 0.71 5.84 2.08
CA GLY A 116 0.77 4.55 2.79
C GLY A 116 -0.21 3.53 2.23
N MET A 117 -0.38 3.51 0.89
CA MET A 117 -1.35 2.71 0.12
C MET A 117 -1.16 1.18 0.20
N ALA A 118 -0.99 0.58 1.38
CA ALA A 118 -0.82 -0.86 1.51
C ALA A 118 -2.17 -1.57 1.36
N GLU A 119 -3.15 -1.23 2.19
CA GLU A 119 -4.48 -1.83 2.21
C GLU A 119 -5.33 -1.37 1.01
N GLU A 120 -5.16 -0.13 0.57
CA GLU A 120 -5.91 0.46 -0.54
C GLU A 120 -5.41 -0.03 -1.90
N SER A 121 -4.31 -0.80 -1.92
CA SER A 121 -3.85 -1.48 -3.12
C SER A 121 -4.68 -2.74 -3.46
N LEU A 122 -5.44 -3.30 -2.51
CA LEU A 122 -6.21 -4.55 -2.68
C LEU A 122 -7.14 -4.58 -3.90
N PRO A 123 -7.88 -3.50 -4.22
CA PRO A 123 -8.73 -3.50 -5.40
C PRO A 123 -7.95 -3.47 -6.72
N PHE A 124 -6.69 -3.02 -6.70
CA PHE A 124 -5.85 -3.03 -7.90
C PHE A 124 -5.38 -4.43 -8.29
N TYR A 125 -5.44 -5.41 -7.38
CA TYR A 125 -5.11 -6.81 -7.74
C TYR A 125 -6.13 -7.37 -8.72
N THR A 126 -7.43 -7.12 -8.49
CA THR A 126 -8.48 -7.57 -9.42
C THR A 126 -8.39 -6.89 -10.78
N LEU A 127 -7.80 -5.70 -10.84
CA LEU A 127 -7.58 -4.94 -12.07
C LEU A 127 -6.30 -5.39 -12.80
N LEU A 128 -5.16 -5.42 -12.11
CA LEU A 128 -3.85 -5.56 -12.75
C LEU A 128 -3.47 -7.01 -13.03
N VAL A 129 -3.98 -7.98 -12.26
CA VAL A 129 -3.71 -9.39 -12.51
C VAL A 129 -4.17 -9.79 -13.92
N PRO A 130 -5.42 -9.54 -14.34
CA PRO A 130 -5.86 -9.79 -15.72
C PRO A 130 -5.05 -9.05 -16.78
N VAL A 131 -4.70 -7.77 -16.55
CA VAL A 131 -3.88 -6.96 -17.48
C VAL A 131 -2.52 -7.62 -17.71
N MET A 132 -1.87 -8.00 -16.61
CA MET A 132 -0.52 -8.54 -16.66
C MET A 132 -0.52 -9.96 -17.26
N MET A 133 -1.55 -10.75 -16.99
CA MET A 133 -1.74 -12.04 -17.67
C MET A 133 -1.94 -11.88 -19.18
N ALA A 134 -2.72 -10.87 -19.62
CA ALA A 134 -2.89 -10.57 -21.05
C ALA A 134 -1.57 -10.14 -21.72
N ALA A 135 -0.67 -9.51 -20.96
CA ALA A 135 0.69 -9.17 -21.37
C ALA A 135 1.71 -10.30 -21.14
N ARG A 136 1.25 -11.55 -20.95
CA ARG A 136 2.07 -12.78 -20.80
C ARG A 136 2.90 -12.88 -19.52
N PHE A 137 2.57 -12.10 -18.48
CA PHE A 137 3.18 -12.26 -17.17
C PHE A 137 2.43 -13.27 -16.30
N ASP A 138 3.16 -13.92 -15.38
CA ASP A 138 2.58 -14.81 -14.37
C ASP A 138 1.66 -13.98 -13.42
N PRO A 139 0.43 -14.43 -13.12
CA PRO A 139 -0.44 -13.75 -12.15
C PRO A 139 0.21 -13.56 -10.76
N LEU A 140 1.13 -14.42 -10.35
CA LEU A 140 1.92 -14.24 -9.13
C LEU A 140 2.87 -13.04 -9.25
N VAL A 141 3.49 -12.83 -10.41
CA VAL A 141 4.31 -11.65 -10.69
C VAL A 141 3.46 -10.38 -10.68
N ALA A 142 2.22 -10.46 -11.16
CA ALA A 142 1.29 -9.35 -11.12
C ALA A 142 0.90 -8.98 -9.68
N ALA A 143 0.53 -9.96 -8.86
CA ALA A 143 0.24 -9.74 -7.44
C ALA A 143 1.48 -9.23 -6.68
N ALA A 144 2.65 -9.81 -6.92
CA ALA A 144 3.91 -9.39 -6.31
C ALA A 144 4.30 -7.97 -6.70
N THR A 145 4.02 -7.55 -7.94
CA THR A 145 4.29 -6.18 -8.42
C THR A 145 3.54 -5.14 -7.60
N VAL A 146 2.26 -5.39 -7.34
CA VAL A 146 1.42 -4.50 -6.51
C VAL A 146 1.89 -4.53 -5.05
N LEU A 147 2.05 -5.73 -4.49
CA LEU A 147 2.44 -5.93 -3.08
C LEU A 147 3.80 -5.31 -2.77
N LEU A 148 4.83 -5.64 -3.57
CA LEU A 148 6.19 -5.15 -3.37
C LEU A 148 6.30 -3.68 -3.71
N GLY A 149 5.61 -3.20 -4.74
CA GLY A 149 5.58 -1.78 -5.09
C GLY A 149 5.06 -0.94 -3.92
N ALA A 150 3.85 -1.24 -3.43
CA ALA A 150 3.24 -0.52 -2.32
C ALA A 150 4.06 -0.69 -1.02
N GLY A 151 4.47 -1.92 -0.69
CA GLY A 151 5.24 -2.23 0.51
C GLY A 151 6.59 -1.51 0.56
N ILE A 152 7.36 -1.48 -0.53
CA ILE A 152 8.62 -0.73 -0.60
C ILE A 152 8.38 0.76 -0.43
N GLY A 153 7.30 1.29 -1.02
CA GLY A 153 6.88 2.68 -0.84
C GLY A 153 6.62 3.03 0.62
N THR A 154 5.94 2.16 1.35
CA THR A 154 5.60 2.34 2.77
C THR A 154 6.81 2.20 3.69
N LEU A 155 7.75 1.28 3.39
CA LEU A 155 8.99 1.12 4.17
C LEU A 155 9.87 2.38 4.16
N GLY A 156 9.84 3.13 3.06
CA GLY A 156 10.57 4.39 2.87
C GLY A 156 9.64 5.58 2.72
N SER A 157 8.57 5.65 3.52
CA SER A 157 7.59 6.73 3.42
C SER A 157 8.19 8.12 3.64
N THR A 158 7.74 9.09 2.83
CA THR A 158 8.19 10.48 2.93
C THR A 158 7.15 11.34 3.65
N ILE A 159 5.86 11.14 3.31
CA ILE A 159 4.74 11.97 3.81
C ILE A 159 3.58 11.05 4.23
N ASN A 160 3.85 9.82 4.66
CA ASN A 160 2.81 8.88 5.03
C ASN A 160 2.11 9.34 6.34
N PRO A 161 0.82 9.69 6.28
CA PRO A 161 0.08 10.17 7.44
C PRO A 161 -0.13 9.08 8.50
N PHE A 162 -0.15 7.80 8.09
CA PHE A 162 -0.40 6.65 8.98
C PHE A 162 0.84 6.13 9.69
N ALA A 163 2.04 6.53 9.27
CA ALA A 163 3.28 6.09 9.88
C ALA A 163 4.15 7.27 10.28
N THR A 164 4.72 7.97 9.30
CA THR A 164 5.72 9.02 9.52
C THR A 164 5.19 10.24 10.26
N VAL A 165 3.96 10.68 9.97
CA VAL A 165 3.37 11.86 10.65
C VAL A 165 2.97 11.53 12.08
N ILE A 166 2.34 10.38 12.33
CA ILE A 166 1.99 9.93 13.68
C ILE A 166 3.24 9.76 14.54
N ALA A 167 4.30 9.16 13.98
CA ALA A 167 5.58 9.00 14.68
C ALA A 167 6.23 10.37 15.01
N ALA A 168 6.19 11.33 14.09
CA ALA A 168 6.71 12.68 14.32
C ALA A 168 5.92 13.43 15.41
N ASN A 169 4.59 13.35 15.35
CA ASN A 169 3.70 13.93 16.36
C ASN A 169 3.94 13.30 17.74
N ALA A 170 4.07 11.97 17.82
CA ALA A 170 4.39 11.26 19.06
C ALA A 170 5.78 11.63 19.60
N ALA A 171 6.73 11.94 18.71
CA ALA A 171 8.07 12.39 19.08
C ALA A 171 8.17 13.89 19.41
N GLY A 172 7.09 14.65 19.22
CA GLY A 172 7.05 16.10 19.46
C GLY A 172 7.90 16.92 18.49
N ILE A 173 8.22 16.38 17.32
CA ILE A 173 9.04 17.06 16.30
C ILE A 173 8.21 17.35 15.06
N PRO A 174 8.47 18.46 14.33
CA PRO A 174 7.83 18.68 13.05
C PRO A 174 8.16 17.52 12.09
N PHE A 175 7.17 16.96 11.39
CA PHE A 175 7.40 15.81 10.50
C PHE A 175 8.43 16.09 9.39
N TYR A 176 8.61 17.35 9.01
CA TYR A 176 9.60 17.78 8.03
C TYR A 176 11.02 17.96 8.60
N SER A 177 11.21 17.98 9.93
CA SER A 177 12.52 18.21 10.54
C SER A 177 13.50 17.05 10.30
N GLY A 178 12.97 15.84 10.06
CA GLY A 178 13.74 14.66 9.63
C GLY A 178 13.87 14.50 8.11
N ASN A 179 13.21 15.35 7.31
CA ASN A 179 13.19 15.30 5.84
C ASN A 179 14.32 16.10 5.18
N ALA A 180 15.24 16.66 5.98
CA ALA A 180 16.42 17.36 5.52
C ALA A 180 17.38 16.38 4.79
N ASP A 181 17.21 16.35 3.47
CA ASP A 181 18.08 15.86 2.38
C ASP A 181 18.63 14.43 2.46
N ALA A 182 19.36 14.04 3.51
CA ALA A 182 20.06 12.76 3.56
C ALA A 182 19.12 11.56 3.70
N ARG A 183 18.12 11.62 4.58
CA ARG A 183 17.16 10.52 4.79
C ARG A 183 16.22 10.35 3.60
N THR A 184 15.70 11.46 3.07
CA THR A 184 14.85 11.46 1.88
C THR A 184 15.62 10.93 0.67
N ALA A 185 16.88 11.34 0.48
CA ALA A 185 17.71 10.84 -0.61
C ALA A 185 18.04 9.33 -0.45
N VAL A 186 18.33 8.87 0.78
CA VAL A 186 18.53 7.44 1.06
C VAL A 186 17.27 6.63 0.80
N ASN A 187 16.11 7.08 1.26
CA ASN A 187 14.83 6.40 1.04
C ASN A 187 14.45 6.38 -0.45
N CYS A 188 14.61 7.50 -1.16
CA CYS A 188 14.39 7.57 -2.60
C CYS A 188 15.35 6.65 -3.36
N ARG A 189 16.65 6.65 -3.01
CA ARG A 189 17.65 5.78 -3.66
C ARG A 189 17.38 4.31 -3.38
N LEU A 190 17.08 3.95 -2.13
CA LEU A 190 16.75 2.59 -1.72
C LEU A 190 15.46 2.09 -2.40
N ARG A 191 14.45 2.96 -2.52
CA ARG A 191 13.22 2.68 -3.26
C ARG A 191 13.50 2.43 -4.74
N THR A 192 14.23 3.33 -5.41
CA THR A 192 14.55 3.18 -6.84
C THR A 192 15.36 1.91 -7.09
N VAL A 193 16.36 1.61 -6.26
CA VAL A 193 17.17 0.38 -6.38
C VAL A 193 16.32 -0.87 -6.15
N ARG A 194 15.44 -0.89 -5.15
CA ARG A 194 14.57 -2.05 -4.88
C ARG A 194 13.48 -2.24 -5.92
N VAL A 195 12.85 -1.14 -6.37
CA VAL A 195 11.86 -1.18 -7.46
C VAL A 195 12.50 -1.70 -8.73
N LEU A 196 13.65 -1.13 -9.13
CA LEU A 196 14.33 -1.55 -10.34
C LEU A 196 14.89 -2.99 -10.21
N GLY A 197 15.50 -3.33 -9.07
CA GLY A 197 16.02 -4.67 -8.81
C GLY A 197 14.93 -5.74 -8.80
N ASN A 198 13.79 -5.48 -8.16
CA ASN A 198 12.66 -6.41 -8.17
C ASN A 198 12.01 -6.50 -9.55
N ALA A 199 11.87 -5.38 -10.26
CA ALA A 199 11.35 -5.37 -11.62
C ALA A 199 12.24 -6.15 -12.59
N LEU A 200 13.57 -5.98 -12.51
CA LEU A 200 14.55 -6.74 -13.29
C LEU A 200 14.53 -8.22 -12.91
N CYS A 201 14.44 -8.55 -11.62
CA CYS A 201 14.29 -9.93 -11.15
C CYS A 201 13.00 -10.59 -11.64
N ALA A 202 11.91 -9.82 -11.77
CA ALA A 202 10.62 -10.29 -12.27
C ALA A 202 10.59 -10.43 -13.79
N GLN A 203 11.42 -9.68 -14.52
CA GLN A 203 11.62 -9.81 -15.97
C GLN A 203 12.62 -10.92 -16.35
N SER A 204 13.50 -11.31 -15.43
CA SER A 204 14.48 -12.37 -15.69
C SER A 204 13.75 -13.69 -16.01
N PRO A 205 14.10 -14.36 -17.13
CA PRO A 205 13.49 -15.63 -17.52
C PRO A 205 13.91 -16.72 -16.53
N ARG A 206 13.22 -16.81 -15.41
CA ARG A 206 13.30 -17.95 -14.51
C ARG A 206 12.25 -18.96 -14.96
N HIS A 207 12.71 -20.19 -15.15
CA HIS A 207 11.94 -21.41 -15.31
C HIS A 207 10.50 -21.29 -14.77
N PRO A 208 9.50 -21.00 -15.63
CA PRO A 208 8.10 -20.87 -15.22
C PRO A 208 7.56 -22.09 -14.49
N GLU A 209 8.15 -23.27 -14.76
CA GLU A 209 7.91 -24.54 -14.09
C GLU A 209 8.27 -24.54 -12.58
N LEU A 210 9.01 -23.55 -12.08
CA LEU A 210 9.32 -23.40 -10.64
C LEU A 210 8.33 -22.48 -9.90
N SER A 211 7.36 -21.88 -10.61
CA SER A 211 6.32 -21.06 -9.97
C SER A 211 5.45 -21.95 -9.08
N ILE A 212 5.07 -21.46 -7.89
CA ILE A 212 4.11 -22.16 -7.01
C ILE A 212 2.78 -22.40 -7.71
N VAL A 213 2.46 -21.57 -8.71
CA VAL A 213 1.23 -21.61 -9.50
C VAL A 213 1.44 -22.33 -10.84
N ALA A 214 2.56 -23.06 -11.01
CA ALA A 214 2.88 -23.78 -12.24
C ALA A 214 1.83 -24.85 -12.58
N ASP A 215 1.21 -25.46 -11.57
CA ASP A 215 0.10 -26.41 -11.72
C ASP A 215 -1.15 -25.79 -12.37
N LYS A 216 -1.41 -24.51 -12.11
CA LYS A 216 -2.53 -23.75 -12.67
C LYS A 216 -2.19 -23.01 -13.96
N MET A 217 -0.98 -23.19 -14.48
CA MET A 217 -0.50 -22.42 -15.62
C MET A 217 -1.26 -22.73 -16.91
N GLU A 218 -1.73 -23.97 -17.09
CA GLU A 218 -2.63 -24.36 -18.19
C GLU A 218 -4.01 -23.71 -18.07
N GLU A 219 -4.57 -23.67 -16.86
CA GLU A 219 -5.86 -23.03 -16.58
C GLU A 219 -5.78 -21.51 -16.76
N ASN A 220 -4.71 -20.89 -16.27
CA ASN A 220 -4.42 -19.47 -16.47
C ASN A 220 -4.15 -19.15 -17.95
N ARG A 221 -3.53 -20.06 -18.70
CA ARG A 221 -3.43 -19.95 -20.16
C ARG A 221 -4.78 -20.07 -20.84
N ALA A 222 -5.64 -20.98 -20.40
CA ALA A 222 -6.98 -21.11 -20.96
C ALA A 222 -7.82 -19.85 -20.70
N ILE A 223 -7.69 -19.26 -19.50
CA ILE A 223 -8.32 -17.98 -19.15
C ILE A 223 -7.74 -16.86 -20.02
N SER A 224 -6.41 -16.74 -20.14
CA SER A 224 -5.80 -15.70 -20.97
C SER A 224 -6.13 -15.87 -22.46
N LEU A 225 -6.20 -17.12 -22.95
CA LEU A 225 -6.63 -17.47 -24.31
C LEU A 225 -8.13 -17.32 -24.54
N ALA A 226 -8.98 -17.40 -23.50
CA ALA A 226 -10.41 -17.13 -23.59
C ALA A 226 -10.70 -15.61 -23.59
N ILE A 227 -9.88 -14.85 -22.86
CA ILE A 227 -9.91 -13.38 -22.87
C ILE A 227 -9.27 -12.84 -24.17
N ALA A 228 -8.27 -13.54 -24.73
CA ALA A 228 -7.54 -13.13 -25.92
C ALA A 228 -8.44 -12.82 -27.14
N PRO A 229 -9.41 -13.67 -27.57
CA PRO A 229 -10.29 -13.36 -28.70
C PRO A 229 -11.35 -12.30 -28.37
N ILE A 230 -11.74 -12.12 -27.10
CA ILE A 230 -12.59 -11.01 -26.68
C ILE A 230 -11.83 -9.69 -26.81
N LEU A 231 -10.55 -9.68 -26.40
CA LEU A 231 -9.62 -8.58 -26.68
C LEU A 231 -9.37 -8.41 -28.19
N CYS A 232 -9.05 -9.48 -28.94
CA CYS A 232 -8.69 -9.45 -30.36
C CYS A 232 -9.91 -9.00 -31.23
N TRP A 233 -11.16 -9.33 -30.83
CA TRP A 233 -12.41 -8.86 -31.44
C TRP A 233 -12.74 -7.40 -31.10
N SER A 234 -12.54 -6.97 -29.85
CA SER A 234 -12.66 -5.57 -29.44
C SER A 234 -11.60 -4.67 -30.11
N LEU A 235 -10.39 -5.22 -30.30
CA LEU A 235 -9.21 -4.51 -30.78
C LEU A 235 -9.07 -4.38 -32.28
N ARG A 236 -9.90 -5.07 -33.08
CA ARG A 236 -9.80 -5.08 -34.55
C ARG A 236 -8.38 -5.32 -35.07
N LEU A 237 -7.60 -6.14 -34.39
CA LEU A 237 -6.25 -6.47 -34.84
C LEU A 237 -6.32 -7.47 -36.00
N PRO A 238 -5.58 -7.27 -37.11
CA PRO A 238 -5.51 -8.23 -38.19
C PRO A 238 -4.91 -9.55 -37.70
N GLY A 239 -5.50 -10.67 -38.16
CA GLY A 239 -5.50 -12.00 -37.55
C GLY A 239 -4.16 -12.75 -37.36
N ASN A 240 -3.00 -12.09 -37.40
CA ASN A 240 -1.69 -12.74 -37.19
C ASN A 240 -0.92 -12.22 -35.96
N GLY A 241 -1.46 -11.26 -35.19
CA GLY A 241 -0.79 -10.69 -34.02
C GLY A 241 -1.05 -11.39 -32.67
N CYS A 242 -1.84 -12.47 -32.66
CA CYS A 242 -2.37 -13.08 -31.44
C CYS A 242 -1.59 -14.36 -30.98
N CYS A 243 -0.30 -14.52 -31.34
CA CYS A 243 0.59 -15.62 -30.88
C CYS A 243 1.73 -15.16 -29.98
#